data_AF-A0AAE0YJF0-F1
#
_entry.id   AF-A0AAE0YJF0-F1
#
_cell.length_a   1.000
_cell.length_b   1.000
_cell.length_c   1.000
_cell.angle_alpha   90.00
_cell.angle_beta   90.00
_cell.angle_gamma   90.00
#
_symmetry.space_group_name_H-M   'P 1'
#
loop_
_entity.id
_entity.type
_entity.pdbx_description
1 polymer ?
#
loop_
_entity_poly.entity_id
_entity_poly.type
_entity_poly.pdbx_seq_one_letter_code
_entity_poly.pdbx_strand_id
1 'polypeptide(L)'
;MGIIDQIQKHKLLFVETQDAAETSLALLNYQKACENGRGAVLLSVARGKVSEGIDFDHHYGRAVIMFGVPYVYTQSRILKARLEYLRDNYQIRENDFLTFDAMRHAAQCVGRALRGKTDYGIMVFADKRFSRADKRGKIPRWIQEHLTDNLCNLSTDEALQVAKRFLRQMAQPFSKKDQLGLSLLTLEQLQSEEMQKRIESKMQHV
;
A
#
# COMPACT_ATOMS: atom_id res chain seq x y z
N MET A 1 -9.73 4.73 -30.43
CA MET A 1 -10.23 4.19 -29.16
C MET A 1 -9.32 4.66 -28.05
N GLY A 2 -9.89 5.22 -26.98
CA GLY A 2 -9.11 5.75 -25.86
C GLY A 2 -8.58 4.63 -24.96
N ILE A 3 -7.55 4.96 -24.16
CA ILE A 3 -7.00 4.04 -23.14
C ILE A 3 -8.09 3.62 -22.15
N ILE A 4 -9.00 4.52 -21.81
CA ILE A 4 -10.13 4.25 -20.91
C ILE A 4 -11.05 3.16 -21.46
N ASP A 5 -11.37 3.20 -22.76
CA ASP A 5 -12.21 2.18 -23.41
C ASP A 5 -11.56 0.79 -23.32
N GLN A 6 -10.23 0.72 -23.45
CA GLN A 6 -9.49 -0.53 -23.31
C GLN A 6 -9.55 -1.07 -21.88
N ILE A 7 -9.43 -0.20 -20.87
CA ILE A 7 -9.56 -0.59 -19.46
C ILE A 7 -10.98 -1.12 -19.19
N GLN A 8 -12.01 -0.43 -19.69
CA GLN A 8 -13.42 -0.80 -19.49
C GLN A 8 -13.79 -2.15 -20.13
N LYS A 9 -13.08 -2.56 -21.19
CA LYS A 9 -13.23 -3.92 -21.77
C LYS A 9 -12.81 -5.01 -20.80
N HIS A 10 -11.88 -4.73 -19.88
CA HIS A 10 -11.36 -5.71 -18.93
C HIS A 10 -11.99 -5.62 -17.54
N LYS A 11 -12.23 -4.40 -17.02
CA LYS A 11 -12.76 -4.18 -15.67
C LYS A 11 -13.68 -2.97 -15.64
N LEU A 12 -14.65 -2.97 -14.75
CA LEU A 12 -15.50 -1.80 -14.52
C LEU A 12 -14.70 -0.70 -13.80
N LEU A 13 -14.85 0.55 -14.27
CA LEU A 13 -14.15 1.69 -13.72
C LEU A 13 -15.07 2.48 -12.79
N PHE A 14 -14.59 2.73 -11.58
CA PHE A 14 -15.23 3.59 -10.59
C PHE A 14 -14.27 4.71 -10.21
N VAL A 15 -14.77 5.93 -10.07
CA VAL A 15 -13.96 7.11 -9.80
C VAL A 15 -14.51 7.81 -8.56
N GLU A 16 -13.63 8.17 -7.63
CA GLU A 16 -13.97 9.01 -6.48
C GLU A 16 -14.35 10.42 -6.95
N THR A 17 -15.45 10.94 -6.42
CA THR A 17 -15.87 12.34 -6.63
C THR A 17 -15.79 13.12 -5.32
N GLN A 18 -15.94 14.45 -5.38
CA GLN A 18 -15.93 15.26 -4.16
C GLN A 18 -17.18 15.05 -3.29
N ASP A 19 -18.28 14.63 -3.92
CA ASP A 19 -19.52 14.28 -3.23
C ASP A 19 -19.40 12.94 -2.49
N ALA A 20 -19.77 12.96 -1.21
CA ALA A 20 -19.74 11.80 -0.34
C ALA A 20 -20.81 10.76 -0.73
N ALA A 21 -21.98 11.21 -1.20
CA ALA A 21 -23.07 10.30 -1.55
C ALA A 21 -22.73 9.51 -2.82
N GLU A 22 -22.27 10.20 -3.87
CA GLU A 22 -21.76 9.57 -5.09
C GLU A 22 -20.59 8.61 -4.81
N THR A 23 -19.61 9.03 -3.99
CA THR A 23 -18.46 8.19 -3.64
C THR A 23 -18.88 6.92 -2.91
N SER A 24 -19.86 7.01 -2.00
CA SER A 24 -20.39 5.84 -1.30
C SER A 24 -21.11 4.87 -2.25
N LEU A 25 -21.86 5.41 -3.22
CA LEU A 25 -22.51 4.60 -4.26
C LEU A 25 -21.48 3.94 -5.20
N ALA A 26 -20.44 4.67 -5.58
CA ALA A 26 -19.33 4.15 -6.39
C ALA A 26 -18.60 3.00 -5.68
N LEU A 27 -18.35 3.15 -4.38
CA LEU A 27 -17.72 2.10 -3.56
C LEU A 27 -18.61 0.86 -3.44
N LEU A 28 -19.92 1.05 -3.20
CA LEU A 28 -20.87 -0.06 -3.11
C LEU A 28 -20.91 -0.86 -4.42
N ASN A 29 -20.94 -0.16 -5.56
CA ASN A 29 -20.94 -0.81 -6.87
C ASN A 29 -19.60 -1.44 -7.21
N TYR A 30 -18.49 -0.87 -6.74
CA TYR A 30 -17.16 -1.47 -6.82
C TYR A 30 -17.12 -2.83 -6.12
N GLN A 31 -17.60 -2.91 -4.88
CA GLN A 31 -17.65 -4.16 -4.11
C GLN A 31 -18.52 -5.21 -4.81
N LYS A 32 -19.74 -4.84 -5.23
CA LYS A 32 -20.63 -5.72 -6.01
C LYS A 32 -19.97 -6.24 -7.29
N ALA A 33 -19.25 -5.39 -8.01
CA ALA A 33 -18.56 -5.79 -9.24
C ALA A 33 -17.40 -6.76 -8.99
N CYS A 34 -16.72 -6.66 -7.85
CA CYS A 34 -15.70 -7.60 -7.41
C CYS A 34 -16.29 -8.97 -7.06
N GLU A 35 -17.44 -9.01 -6.37
CA GLU A 35 -18.12 -10.25 -5.99
C GLU A 35 -18.77 -10.96 -7.19
N ASN A 36 -19.27 -10.21 -8.17
CA ASN A 36 -19.93 -10.75 -9.36
C ASN A 36 -18.96 -11.30 -10.43
N GLY A 37 -17.66 -11.34 -10.17
CA GLY A 37 -16.65 -11.96 -11.04
C GLY A 37 -16.20 -11.13 -12.26
N ARG A 38 -16.83 -9.98 -12.56
CA ARG A 38 -16.38 -9.08 -13.62
C ARG A 38 -15.10 -8.33 -13.25
N GLY A 39 -14.94 -8.02 -11.96
CA GLY A 39 -13.82 -7.26 -11.43
C GLY A 39 -13.95 -5.75 -11.70
N ALA A 40 -13.29 -4.97 -10.84
CA ALA A 40 -13.41 -3.52 -10.84
C ALA A 40 -12.06 -2.85 -10.61
N VAL A 41 -11.99 -1.57 -10.98
CA VAL A 41 -10.89 -0.66 -10.70
C VAL A 41 -11.49 0.59 -10.06
N LEU A 42 -11.00 0.93 -8.87
CA LEU A 42 -11.35 2.17 -8.18
C LEU A 42 -10.20 3.17 -8.32
N LEU A 43 -10.47 4.31 -8.94
CA LEU A 43 -9.55 5.44 -9.00
C LEU A 43 -9.90 6.42 -7.89
N SER A 44 -9.02 6.55 -6.91
CA SER A 44 -9.18 7.44 -5.75
C SER A 44 -7.99 8.39 -5.60
N VAL A 45 -8.17 9.41 -4.76
CA VAL A 45 -7.12 10.38 -4.44
C VAL A 45 -6.45 9.98 -3.13
N ALA A 46 -5.12 9.92 -3.09
CA ALA A 46 -4.34 9.48 -1.93
C ALA A 46 -4.53 10.31 -0.63
N ARG A 47 -5.12 11.50 -0.74
CA ARG A 47 -5.50 12.39 0.39
C ARG A 47 -7.01 12.67 0.40
N GLY A 48 -7.77 11.82 -0.29
CA GLY A 48 -9.22 11.84 -0.34
C GLY A 48 -9.83 11.03 0.79
N LYS A 49 -11.17 11.04 0.85
CA LYS A 49 -11.92 10.37 1.92
C LYS A 49 -11.76 8.85 1.84
N VAL A 50 -11.68 8.32 0.61
CA VAL A 50 -11.55 6.88 0.37
C VAL A 50 -10.24 6.33 0.91
N SER A 51 -9.14 7.06 0.72
CA SER A 51 -7.80 6.66 1.18
C SER A 51 -7.59 6.79 2.69
N GLU A 52 -8.52 7.41 3.43
CA GLU A 52 -8.45 7.57 4.88
C GLU A 52 -9.44 6.68 5.64
N GLY A 53 -10.67 6.52 5.15
CA GLY A 53 -11.74 5.86 5.90
C GLY A 53 -12.14 4.48 5.41
N ILE A 54 -11.69 4.05 4.23
CA ILE A 54 -12.19 2.82 3.60
C ILE A 54 -11.12 1.72 3.62
N ASP A 55 -11.61 0.54 3.93
CA ASP A 55 -10.83 -0.65 4.20
C ASP A 55 -11.08 -1.67 3.08
N PHE A 56 -10.03 -1.98 2.30
CA PHE A 56 -10.11 -2.94 1.21
C PHE A 56 -9.80 -4.34 1.73
N ASP A 57 -10.85 -5.10 2.03
CA ASP A 57 -10.69 -6.42 2.60
C ASP A 57 -10.44 -7.52 1.55
N HIS A 58 -9.44 -8.36 1.79
CA HIS A 58 -9.10 -9.53 0.97
C HIS A 58 -9.06 -9.23 -0.55
N HIS A 59 -10.04 -9.78 -1.28
CA HIS A 59 -10.13 -9.70 -2.73
C HIS A 59 -10.49 -8.32 -3.28
N TYR A 60 -10.93 -7.38 -2.43
CA TYR A 60 -11.24 -6.02 -2.83
C TYR A 60 -10.01 -5.17 -3.17
N GLY A 61 -8.79 -5.63 -2.88
CA GLY A 61 -7.57 -4.82 -3.01
C GLY A 61 -6.35 -5.59 -3.50
N ARG A 62 -6.49 -6.54 -4.44
CA ARG A 62 -5.38 -7.41 -4.88
C ARG A 62 -4.18 -6.68 -5.49
N ALA A 63 -4.38 -5.50 -6.05
CA ALA A 63 -3.30 -4.65 -6.54
C ALA A 63 -3.61 -3.19 -6.21
N VAL A 64 -2.73 -2.54 -5.45
CA VAL A 64 -2.79 -1.10 -5.18
C VAL A 64 -1.64 -0.43 -5.90
N ILE A 65 -1.98 0.53 -6.77
CA ILE A 65 -1.03 1.27 -7.58
C ILE A 65 -1.00 2.72 -7.08
N MET A 66 0.12 3.11 -6.51
CA MET A 66 0.38 4.48 -6.11
C MET A 66 0.98 5.24 -7.29
N PHE A 67 0.17 6.05 -7.96
CA PHE A 67 0.62 6.91 -9.05
C PHE A 67 1.28 8.18 -8.52
N GLY A 68 2.59 8.31 -8.72
CA GLY A 68 3.33 9.47 -8.25
C GLY A 68 3.54 9.53 -6.74
N VAL A 69 4.28 10.55 -6.30
CA VAL A 69 4.48 10.84 -4.88
C VAL A 69 3.43 11.86 -4.43
N PRO A 70 2.59 11.57 -3.41
CA PRO A 70 1.45 12.42 -3.03
C PRO A 70 1.90 13.64 -2.21
N TYR A 71 2.55 14.60 -2.87
CA TYR A 71 2.95 15.86 -2.24
C TYR A 71 1.76 16.78 -1.99
N VAL A 72 1.81 17.50 -0.87
CA VAL A 72 0.93 18.64 -0.61
C VAL A 72 1.31 19.82 -1.50
N TYR A 73 0.35 20.71 -1.75
CA TYR A 73 0.59 21.94 -2.48
C TYR A 73 1.57 22.86 -1.73
N THR A 74 2.79 22.98 -2.27
CA THR A 74 3.91 23.65 -1.59
C THR A 74 3.79 25.17 -1.53
N GLN A 75 2.96 25.79 -2.37
CA GLN A 75 2.79 27.24 -2.38
C GLN A 75 1.73 27.76 -1.38
N SER A 76 1.13 26.87 -0.58
CA SER A 76 0.18 27.27 0.47
C SER A 76 0.88 28.07 1.58
N ARG A 77 0.31 29.22 1.97
CA ARG A 77 0.82 30.05 3.08
C ARG A 77 0.83 29.29 4.41
N ILE A 78 -0.20 28.48 4.65
CA ILE A 78 -0.34 27.68 5.88
C ILE A 78 0.81 26.68 5.98
N LEU A 79 1.14 26.02 4.87
CA LEU A 79 2.24 25.06 4.84
C LEU A 79 3.59 25.74 5.05
N LYS A 80 3.83 26.88 4.40
CA LYS A 80 5.07 27.65 4.60
C LYS A 80 5.26 28.08 6.05
N ALA A 81 4.22 28.64 6.67
CA ALA A 81 4.28 29.02 8.09
C ALA A 81 4.55 27.81 9.00
N ARG A 82 3.96 26.65 8.71
CA ARG A 82 4.24 25.40 9.43
C ARG A 82 5.69 24.93 9.25
N LEU A 83 6.21 25.02 8.03
CA LEU A 83 7.59 24.65 7.71
C LEU A 83 8.59 25.56 8.43
N GLU A 84 8.35 26.87 8.43
CA GLU A 84 9.14 27.85 9.19
C GLU A 84 9.13 27.53 10.70
N TYR A 85 7.94 27.27 11.26
CA TYR A 85 7.81 26.88 12.67
C TYR A 85 8.58 25.58 13.01
N LEU A 86 8.53 24.57 12.14
CA LEU A 86 9.25 23.31 12.33
C LEU A 86 10.77 23.48 12.21
N ARG A 87 11.21 24.37 11.32
CA ARG A 87 12.62 24.70 11.15
C ARG A 87 13.16 25.43 12.39
N ASP A 88 12.42 26.43 12.87
CA ASP A 88 12.93 27.32 13.92
C ASP A 88 12.86 26.67 15.31
N ASN A 89 11.83 25.88 15.61
CA ASN A 89 11.66 25.25 16.93
C ASN A 89 12.23 23.84 17.05
N TYR A 90 12.22 23.07 15.95
CA TYR A 90 12.62 21.64 15.96
C TYR A 90 13.80 21.33 15.05
N GLN A 91 14.38 22.33 14.36
CA GLN A 91 15.51 22.16 13.44
C GLN A 91 15.23 21.15 12.32
N ILE A 92 13.96 20.96 11.96
CA ILE A 92 13.54 20.05 10.89
C ILE A 92 13.65 20.79 9.55
N ARG A 93 14.40 20.21 8.62
CA ARG A 93 14.51 20.75 7.26
C ARG A 93 13.19 20.60 6.52
N GLU A 94 12.84 21.59 5.71
CA GLU A 94 11.58 21.62 4.97
C GLU A 94 11.39 20.39 4.07
N ASN A 95 12.45 20.01 3.33
CA ASN A 95 12.44 18.84 2.46
C ASN A 95 12.24 17.51 3.22
N ASP A 96 12.73 17.42 4.44
CA ASP A 96 12.59 16.22 5.27
C ASP A 96 11.13 16.05 5.71
N PHE A 97 10.48 17.15 6.12
CA PHE A 97 9.05 17.14 6.44
C PHE A 97 8.17 16.81 5.23
N LEU A 98 8.42 17.46 4.09
CA LEU A 98 7.64 17.21 2.86
C LEU A 98 7.77 15.76 2.38
N THR A 99 8.98 15.20 2.44
CA THR A 99 9.23 13.81 2.07
C THR A 99 8.57 12.85 3.06
N PHE A 100 8.71 13.12 4.36
CA PHE A 100 8.06 12.33 5.41
C PHE A 100 6.54 12.30 5.24
N ASP A 101 5.90 13.46 5.06
CA ASP A 101 4.45 13.54 4.93
C ASP A 101 3.96 12.83 3.66
N ALA A 102 4.65 12.97 2.54
CA ALA A 102 4.30 12.28 1.31
C ALA A 102 4.45 10.75 1.43
N MET A 103 5.54 10.27 2.03
CA MET A 103 5.77 8.83 2.22
C MET A 103 4.77 8.23 3.23
N ARG A 104 4.41 8.98 4.27
CA ARG A 104 3.39 8.57 5.24
C ARG A 104 2.04 8.32 4.56
N HIS A 105 1.57 9.25 3.73
CA HIS A 105 0.28 9.08 3.02
C HIS A 105 0.36 7.98 1.97
N ALA A 106 1.47 7.88 1.22
CA ALA A 106 1.65 6.79 0.25
C ALA A 106 1.60 5.42 0.93
N ALA A 107 2.34 5.25 2.03
CA ALA A 107 2.36 4.01 2.81
C ALA A 107 0.99 3.72 3.44
N GLN A 108 0.28 4.75 3.91
CA GLN A 108 -1.07 4.60 4.46
C GLN A 108 -2.06 4.07 3.42
N CYS A 109 -2.03 4.62 2.19
CA CYS A 109 -2.90 4.14 1.11
C CYS A 109 -2.55 2.72 0.69
N VAL A 110 -1.26 2.44 0.49
CA VAL A 110 -0.76 1.15 0.01
C VAL A 110 -0.98 0.06 1.06
N GLY A 111 -0.78 0.36 2.34
CA GLY A 111 -0.96 -0.56 3.45
C GLY A 111 -2.39 -1.07 3.64
N ARG A 112 -3.40 -0.42 3.04
CA ARG A 112 -4.80 -0.88 3.11
C ARG A 112 -5.07 -2.17 2.35
N ALA A 113 -4.17 -2.57 1.45
CA ALA A 113 -4.30 -3.77 0.64
C ALA A 113 -4.10 -5.08 1.40
N LEU A 114 -3.46 -5.04 2.58
CA LEU A 114 -3.14 -6.23 3.37
C LEU A 114 -3.81 -6.16 4.74
N ARG A 115 -4.69 -7.12 5.02
CA ARG A 115 -5.45 -7.19 6.28
C ARG A 115 -4.98 -8.28 7.24
N GLY A 116 -4.38 -9.33 6.71
CA GLY A 116 -4.01 -10.50 7.50
C GLY A 116 -2.96 -11.35 6.80
N LYS A 117 -2.47 -12.36 7.51
CA LYS A 117 -1.39 -13.25 7.03
C LYS A 117 -1.81 -14.20 5.92
N THR A 118 -3.11 -14.45 5.80
CA THR A 118 -3.73 -15.22 4.71
C THR A 118 -3.98 -14.36 3.48
N ASP A 119 -3.86 -13.05 3.61
CA ASP A 119 -4.15 -12.11 2.55
C ASP A 119 -2.88 -11.75 1.78
N TYR A 120 -3.04 -11.54 0.48
CA TYR A 120 -1.95 -11.16 -0.41
C TYR A 120 -2.40 -10.09 -1.38
N GLY A 121 -1.49 -9.17 -1.66
CA GLY A 121 -1.72 -8.05 -2.55
C GLY A 121 -0.41 -7.59 -3.17
N ILE A 122 -0.51 -6.98 -4.34
CA ILE A 122 0.60 -6.35 -5.03
C ILE A 122 0.55 -4.86 -4.73
N MET A 123 1.68 -4.32 -4.29
CA MET A 123 1.85 -2.90 -4.01
C MET A 123 2.81 -2.31 -5.04
N VAL A 124 2.32 -1.44 -5.91
CA VAL A 124 3.12 -0.84 -6.98
C VAL A 124 3.31 0.65 -6.70
N PHE A 125 4.57 1.08 -6.62
CA PHE A 125 4.95 2.49 -6.54
C PHE A 125 5.34 2.98 -7.94
N ALA A 126 4.39 3.59 -8.65
CA ALA A 126 4.56 4.00 -10.05
C ALA A 126 5.22 5.38 -10.17
N ASP A 127 6.45 5.53 -9.65
CA ASP A 127 7.29 6.72 -9.83
C ASP A 127 8.77 6.41 -9.53
N LYS A 128 9.67 6.85 -10.41
CA LYS A 128 11.13 6.71 -10.22
C LYS A 128 11.62 7.34 -8.92
N ARG A 129 10.95 8.37 -8.41
CA ARG A 129 11.32 9.06 -7.16
C ARG A 129 11.34 8.12 -5.95
N PHE A 130 10.47 7.11 -5.90
CA PHE A 130 10.44 6.15 -4.79
C PHE A 130 11.73 5.31 -4.68
N SER A 131 12.48 5.15 -5.78
CA SER A 131 13.76 4.44 -5.77
C SER A 131 14.88 5.21 -5.04
N ARG A 132 14.72 6.51 -4.81
CA ARG A 132 15.77 7.31 -4.15
C ARG A 132 15.85 6.96 -2.66
N ALA A 133 17.07 6.89 -2.13
CA ALA A 133 17.32 6.49 -0.74
C ALA A 133 16.59 7.38 0.29
N ASP A 134 16.46 8.68 0.02
CA ASP A 134 15.76 9.63 0.89
C ASP A 134 14.27 9.30 1.08
N LYS A 135 13.65 8.67 0.07
CA LYS A 135 12.23 8.30 0.07
C LYS A 135 12.04 6.85 0.47
N ARG A 136 12.82 5.94 -0.13
CA ARG A 136 12.78 4.50 0.19
C ARG A 136 12.99 4.26 1.68
N GLY A 137 13.94 4.96 2.30
CA GLY A 137 14.22 4.84 3.73
C GLY A 137 13.10 5.35 4.66
N LYS A 138 12.12 6.08 4.13
CA LYS A 138 10.96 6.61 4.90
C LYS A 138 9.71 5.74 4.76
N ILE A 139 9.73 4.73 3.89
CA ILE A 139 8.67 3.72 3.80
C ILE A 139 8.72 2.84 5.08
N PRO A 140 7.63 2.27 5.59
CA PRO A 140 7.68 1.35 6.73
C PRO A 140 8.60 0.15 6.49
N ARG A 141 9.32 -0.30 7.54
CA ARG A 141 10.30 -1.41 7.46
C ARG A 141 9.71 -2.69 6.86
N TRP A 142 8.50 -3.07 7.26
CA TRP A 142 7.82 -4.27 6.77
C TRP A 142 7.62 -4.27 5.24
N ILE A 143 7.50 -3.11 4.59
CA ILE A 143 7.47 -3.01 3.12
C ILE A 143 8.90 -3.04 2.57
N GLN A 144 9.84 -2.31 3.22
CA GLN A 144 11.23 -2.24 2.77
C GLN A 144 11.91 -3.62 2.74
N GLU A 145 11.65 -4.49 3.72
CA GLU A 145 12.19 -5.85 3.81
C GLU A 145 11.83 -6.70 2.59
N HIS A 146 10.67 -6.45 1.98
CA HIS A 146 10.20 -7.15 0.79
C HIS A 146 10.51 -6.41 -0.51
N LEU A 147 10.95 -5.14 -0.42
CA LEU A 147 11.36 -4.35 -1.57
C LEU A 147 12.84 -4.62 -1.88
N THR A 148 13.11 -5.74 -2.55
CA THR A 148 14.47 -6.11 -3.00
C THR A 148 14.95 -5.20 -4.14
N ASP A 149 16.27 -5.10 -4.33
CA ASP A 149 16.84 -4.23 -5.37
C ASP A 149 16.45 -4.69 -6.79
N ASN A 150 16.21 -5.98 -6.98
CA ASN A 150 15.70 -6.56 -8.23
C ASN A 150 14.27 -6.11 -8.56
N LEU A 151 13.53 -5.58 -7.58
CA LEU A 151 12.17 -5.07 -7.75
C LEU A 151 12.14 -3.53 -7.87
N CYS A 152 13.30 -2.89 -7.90
CA CYS A 152 13.42 -1.45 -8.06
C CYS A 152 13.63 -1.06 -9.53
N ASN A 153 13.07 0.09 -9.94
CA ASN A 153 13.20 0.64 -11.29
C ASN A 153 12.78 -0.30 -12.44
N LEU A 154 11.80 -1.16 -12.18
CA LEU A 154 11.22 -2.04 -13.20
C LEU A 154 10.51 -1.25 -14.30
N SER A 155 10.63 -1.73 -15.53
CA SER A 155 9.74 -1.35 -16.62
C SER A 155 8.32 -1.89 -16.40
N THR A 156 7.34 -1.35 -17.13
CA THR A 156 5.95 -1.79 -17.03
C THR A 156 5.77 -3.28 -17.37
N ASP A 157 6.51 -3.78 -18.37
CA ASP A 157 6.42 -5.18 -18.80
C ASP A 157 7.08 -6.14 -17.80
N GLU A 158 8.24 -5.78 -17.23
CA GLU A 158 8.88 -6.55 -16.17
C GLU A 158 7.99 -6.61 -14.92
N ALA A 159 7.42 -5.47 -14.51
CA ALA A 159 6.50 -5.40 -13.39
C ALA A 159 5.28 -6.32 -13.62
N LEU A 160 4.76 -6.38 -14.86
CA LEU A 160 3.65 -7.27 -15.21
C LEU A 160 4.05 -8.75 -15.12
N GLN A 161 5.25 -9.12 -15.55
CA GLN A 161 5.75 -10.50 -15.44
C GLN A 161 5.92 -10.92 -13.98
N VAL A 162 6.50 -10.06 -13.16
CA VAL A 162 6.65 -10.28 -11.71
C VAL A 162 5.28 -10.44 -11.06
N ALA A 163 4.34 -9.53 -11.35
CA ALA A 163 2.97 -9.58 -10.84
C ALA A 163 2.25 -10.89 -11.21
N LYS A 164 2.34 -11.32 -12.48
CA LYS A 164 1.75 -12.59 -12.93
C LYS A 164 2.33 -13.79 -12.20
N ARG A 165 3.65 -13.83 -12.01
CA ARG A 165 4.33 -14.91 -11.27
C ARG A 165 3.88 -14.93 -9.81
N PHE A 166 3.86 -13.77 -9.16
CA PHE A 166 3.46 -13.62 -7.76
C PHE A 166 2.02 -14.13 -7.54
N LEU A 167 1.06 -13.66 -8.34
CA LEU A 167 -0.34 -14.06 -8.20
C LEU A 167 -0.55 -15.58 -8.39
N ARG A 168 0.16 -16.20 -9.34
CA ARG A 168 0.08 -17.66 -9.56
C ARG A 168 0.62 -18.48 -8.39
N GLN A 169 1.70 -18.00 -7.76
CA GLN A 169 2.31 -18.66 -6.60
C GLN A 169 1.45 -18.49 -5.34
N MET A 170 0.93 -17.28 -5.11
CA MET A 170 0.14 -16.97 -3.91
C MET A 170 -1.31 -17.46 -3.98
N ALA A 171 -1.81 -17.79 -5.17
CA ALA A 171 -3.15 -18.38 -5.34
C ALA A 171 -3.23 -19.88 -4.97
N GLN A 172 -2.11 -20.52 -4.62
CA GLN A 172 -2.12 -21.91 -4.17
C GLN A 172 -2.78 -22.02 -2.77
N PRO A 173 -3.40 -23.18 -2.43
CA PRO A 173 -3.99 -23.39 -1.12
C PRO A 173 -2.94 -23.21 -0.01
N PHE A 174 -3.16 -22.24 0.88
CA PHE A 174 -2.29 -21.99 2.03
C PHE A 174 -3.01 -22.40 3.31
N SER A 175 -2.60 -23.54 3.88
CA SER A 175 -3.29 -24.15 5.01
C SER A 175 -2.81 -23.59 6.35
N LYS A 176 -3.62 -23.75 7.40
CA LYS A 176 -3.21 -23.38 8.77
C LYS A 176 -1.98 -24.15 9.25
N LYS A 177 -1.72 -25.35 8.70
CA LYS A 177 -0.53 -26.15 9.01
C LYS A 177 0.74 -25.47 8.53
N ASP A 178 0.68 -24.76 7.41
CA ASP A 178 1.82 -24.03 6.85
C ASP A 178 2.14 -22.76 7.64
N GLN A 179 1.18 -22.27 8.44
CA GLN A 179 1.34 -21.09 9.29
C GLN A 179 1.92 -21.41 10.68
N LEU A 180 1.71 -22.63 11.15
CA LEU A 180 2.11 -23.11 12.48
C LEU A 180 3.64 -23.09 12.61
N GLY A 181 4.16 -22.44 13.65
CA GLY A 181 5.60 -22.31 13.93
C GLY A 181 6.32 -21.14 13.24
N LEU A 182 5.68 -20.47 12.28
CA LEU A 182 6.20 -19.26 11.64
C LEU A 182 5.43 -18.02 12.06
N SER A 183 4.12 -18.06 11.84
CA SER A 183 3.24 -16.90 11.93
C SER A 183 2.08 -17.13 12.89
N LEU A 184 1.70 -18.38 13.14
CA LEU A 184 0.75 -18.78 14.18
C LEU A 184 1.48 -19.71 15.15
N LEU A 185 1.29 -19.51 16.45
CA LEU A 185 1.99 -20.25 17.50
C LEU A 185 0.99 -21.02 18.36
N THR A 186 1.31 -22.27 18.68
CA THR A 186 0.56 -23.03 19.68
C THR A 186 1.05 -22.69 21.09
N LEU A 187 0.26 -23.07 22.10
CA LEU A 187 0.62 -22.89 23.51
C LEU A 187 1.94 -23.60 23.86
N GLU A 188 2.12 -24.82 23.36
CA GLU A 188 3.36 -25.60 23.54
C GLU A 188 4.57 -24.90 22.90
N GLN A 189 4.41 -24.34 21.69
CA GLN A 189 5.47 -23.60 21.02
C GLN A 189 5.86 -22.32 21.78
N LEU A 190 4.89 -21.62 22.39
CA LEU A 190 5.14 -20.43 23.21
C LEU A 190 5.94 -20.73 24.49
N GLN A 191 5.76 -21.93 25.05
CA GLN A 191 6.47 -22.36 26.25
C GLN A 191 7.92 -22.81 25.97
N SER A 192 8.29 -23.01 24.70
CA SER A 192 9.66 -23.37 24.34
C SER A 192 10.62 -22.18 24.49
N GLU A 193 11.75 -22.39 25.16
CA GLU A 193 12.78 -21.35 25.37
C GLU A 193 13.34 -20.80 24.05
N GLU A 194 13.41 -21.64 23.01
CA GLU A 194 13.89 -21.26 21.68
C GLU A 194 12.96 -20.22 21.02
N MET A 195 11.64 -20.42 21.13
CA MET A 195 10.67 -19.47 20.60
C MET A 195 10.61 -18.18 21.42
N GLN A 196 10.82 -18.24 22.74
CA GLN A 196 10.90 -17.04 23.58
C GLN A 196 12.08 -16.17 23.16
N LYS A 197 13.27 -16.76 22.97
CA LYS A 197 14.45 -16.05 22.45
C LYS A 197 14.20 -15.46 21.06
N ARG A 198 13.46 -16.17 20.20
CA ARG A 198 13.10 -15.70 18.85
C ARG A 198 12.10 -14.53 18.87
N ILE A 199 11.19 -14.50 19.84
CA ILE A 199 10.26 -13.37 20.03
C ILE A 199 11.02 -12.16 20.56
N GLU A 200 11.89 -12.34 21.55
CA GLU A 200 12.73 -11.27 22.10
C GLU A 200 13.60 -10.60 21.03
N SER A 201 14.24 -11.39 20.16
CA SER A 201 15.05 -10.84 19.07
C SER A 201 14.22 -10.04 18.06
N LYS A 202 13.00 -10.49 17.75
CA LYS A 202 12.09 -9.76 16.85
C LYS A 202 11.57 -8.47 17.49
N MET A 203 11.31 -8.43 18.80
CA MET A 203 10.85 -7.23 19.49
C MET A 203 11.88 -6.10 19.50
N GLN A 204 13.18 -6.43 19.49
CA GLN A 204 14.25 -5.43 19.40
C GLN A 204 14.33 -4.71 18.04
N HIS A 205 13.65 -5.25 17.02
CA HIS A 205 13.68 -4.74 15.64
C HIS A 205 12.39 -4.02 15.20
N VAL A 206 11.33 -4.01 16.03
CA VAL A 206 10.09 -3.24 15.83
C VAL A 206 10.29 -1.78 16.24
#